data_AF-A0AAE4T9D3-F1
#
_entry.id   AF-A0AAE4T9D3-F1
#
_cell.length_a   1.000
_cell.length_b   1.000
_cell.length_c   1.000
_cell.angle_alpha   90.00
_cell.angle_beta   90.00
_cell.angle_gamma   90.00
#
_symmetry.space_group_name_H-M   'P 1'
#
loop_
_entity.id
_entity.type
_entity.pdbx_description
1 polymer ?
#
loop_
_entity_poly.entity_id
_entity_poly.type
_entity_poly.pdbx_seq_one_letter_code
_entity_poly.pdbx_strand_id
1 'polypeptide(L)'
;MEIKPIAPSFAASPQLSPADVARAAEAGYKTIICNRPDGEADDQPTAAEISAAARAAGVDFRYLPIKPGVVTDDILTAFEDTIKSCKAPILAYCRTGTRSATLWAMARSKLLSPDAILAATGSAGYDLGGLRPRMEERFGVDTGSIKPESFDLLIVGGGAGGVATAASALKRRPDLRVAIIEPREDHYYQPGWTLVGAGVFNRAQTTRKMHEVLPDGVKWIRGAVAGFYPDQDEVTLENGARYGYGVLVVSPGLKLNWEAIEGLPETLGKNGVTSNYRFDLAPYTYELVQATRKGKAIFTQPPMPIKCAGAPQKAMYLSSDYWLRTGVLKDIDVDFCNAGGVLFGVADYVPALMEYVKRYDASLSFFHNLIKVDGDTKIATFEVTDGDTKTTVEKPFDMMHVCPPQTGLDFIKASPLADAAGWVDVDQHSLQHKTYANVFGLGDGCNTPNAKTAAAVRKQAPVVAVNALAVMDGKEPVASYDGYGSCPLTVERGKIVLAEFGYGGKIMPSLPTWMLDGMKPTRAAWFLKERMLPPIYWQGMFRGHEYLAQPDMTFKKIAAE
;
A
#
# COMPACT_ATOMS: atom_id res chain seq x y z
N MET A 1 32.69 3.93 5.19
CA MET A 1 31.51 4.75 4.86
C MET A 1 30.35 4.30 5.72
N GLU A 2 29.78 5.19 6.52
CA GLU A 2 28.52 4.93 7.22
C GLU A 2 27.50 5.94 6.68
N ILE A 3 26.66 5.50 5.73
CA ILE A 3 25.56 6.32 5.23
C ILE A 3 24.36 6.05 6.15
N LYS A 4 23.80 7.12 6.70
CA LYS A 4 22.69 7.09 7.65
C LYS A 4 21.46 7.70 6.99
N PRO A 5 20.56 6.89 6.41
CA PRO A 5 19.34 7.39 5.80
C PRO A 5 18.46 8.06 6.86
N ILE A 6 18.02 9.29 6.59
CA ILE A 6 17.12 10.03 7.48
C ILE A 6 15.70 10.06 6.90
N ALA A 7 15.58 10.13 5.57
CA ALA A 7 14.31 10.10 4.84
C ALA A 7 14.48 9.40 3.47
N PRO A 8 13.40 8.99 2.78
CA PRO A 8 13.49 8.29 1.49
C PRO A 8 14.34 9.02 0.43
N SER A 9 14.39 10.36 0.48
CA SER A 9 15.13 11.20 -0.46
C SER A 9 16.44 11.80 0.10
N PHE A 10 16.79 11.55 1.37
CA PHE A 10 17.91 12.22 2.04
C PHE A 10 18.63 11.33 3.06
N ALA A 11 19.96 11.30 2.98
CA ALA A 11 20.83 10.65 3.95
C ALA A 11 21.94 11.58 4.43
N ALA A 12 22.45 11.33 5.64
CA ALA A 12 23.63 11.99 6.17
C ALA A 12 24.79 11.00 6.33
N SER A 13 26.03 11.49 6.32
CA SER A 13 27.21 10.66 6.58
C SER A 13 28.31 11.46 7.29
N PRO A 14 29.21 10.80 8.04
CA PRO A 14 30.51 11.35 8.41
C PRO A 14 31.35 11.73 7.18
N GLN A 15 32.56 12.24 7.43
CA GLN A 15 33.46 12.71 6.38
C GLN A 15 33.61 11.67 5.26
N LEU A 16 33.33 12.08 4.03
CA LEU A 16 33.58 11.26 2.85
C LEU A 16 35.05 11.38 2.42
N SER A 17 35.61 10.27 1.99
CA SER A 17 36.80 10.19 1.14
C SER A 17 36.41 10.17 -0.34
N PRO A 18 37.32 10.47 -1.27
CA PRO A 18 37.05 10.32 -2.71
C PRO A 18 36.54 8.92 -3.12
N ALA A 19 37.01 7.87 -2.44
CA ALA A 19 36.56 6.49 -2.69
C ALA A 19 35.15 6.19 -2.14
N ASP A 20 34.65 6.96 -1.17
CA ASP A 20 33.26 6.86 -0.69
C ASP A 20 32.28 7.40 -1.74
N VAL A 21 32.70 8.35 -2.59
CA VAL A 21 31.83 8.96 -3.60
C VAL A 21 31.37 7.95 -4.66
N ALA A 22 32.26 7.09 -5.13
CA ALA A 22 31.91 6.03 -6.08
C ALA A 22 30.88 5.07 -5.47
N ARG A 23 31.06 4.68 -4.21
CA ARG A 23 30.13 3.82 -3.47
C ARG A 23 28.77 4.48 -3.26
N ALA A 24 28.74 5.80 -3.02
CA ALA A 24 27.50 6.56 -2.95
C ALA A 24 26.76 6.57 -4.30
N ALA A 25 27.48 6.71 -5.42
CA ALA A 25 26.90 6.64 -6.75
C ALA A 25 26.28 5.25 -7.05
N GLU A 26 27.00 4.18 -6.71
CA GLU A 26 26.53 2.79 -6.83
C GLU A 26 25.31 2.52 -5.96
N ALA A 27 25.25 3.10 -4.75
CA ALA A 27 24.09 3.06 -3.87
C ALA A 27 22.90 3.92 -4.39
N GLY A 28 23.04 4.58 -5.54
CA GLY A 28 21.97 5.28 -6.23
C GLY A 28 21.83 6.76 -5.92
N TYR A 29 22.70 7.34 -5.08
CA TYR A 29 22.67 8.78 -4.77
C TYR A 29 22.99 9.61 -6.01
N LYS A 30 22.20 10.65 -6.26
CA LYS A 30 22.30 11.51 -7.45
C LYS A 30 22.96 12.85 -7.17
N THR A 31 22.94 13.29 -5.92
CA THR A 31 23.62 14.52 -5.48
C THR A 31 24.35 14.30 -4.16
N ILE A 32 25.56 14.87 -4.04
CA ILE A 32 26.31 15.00 -2.80
C ILE A 32 26.37 16.47 -2.35
N ILE A 33 26.07 16.73 -1.08
CA ILE A 33 26.17 18.05 -0.46
C ILE A 33 27.24 18.03 0.63
N CYS A 34 28.25 18.89 0.53
CA CYS A 34 29.24 19.09 1.57
C CYS A 34 28.83 20.25 2.49
N ASN A 35 28.61 19.95 3.77
CA ASN A 35 28.32 20.94 4.80
C ASN A 35 29.50 21.22 5.74
N ARG A 36 30.69 20.72 5.39
CA ARG A 36 31.94 20.93 6.14
C ARG A 36 32.81 21.98 5.43
N PRO A 37 33.21 23.08 6.10
CA PRO A 37 34.23 23.97 5.58
C PRO A 37 35.55 23.23 5.35
N ASP A 38 36.26 23.55 4.27
CA ASP A 38 37.63 23.08 4.06
C ASP A 38 38.58 23.60 5.15
N GLY A 39 39.58 22.77 5.50
CA GLY A 39 40.57 23.11 6.52
C GLY A 39 40.06 23.02 7.96
N GLU A 40 38.99 22.26 8.24
CA GLU A 40 38.53 22.03 9.62
C GLU A 40 39.38 20.98 10.36
N ALA A 41 40.13 20.14 9.63
CA ALA A 41 41.14 19.24 10.19
C ALA A 41 42.24 18.97 9.14
N ASP A 42 43.45 18.66 9.59
CA ASP A 42 44.61 18.42 8.70
C ASP A 42 44.44 17.17 7.82
N ASP A 43 43.61 16.22 8.22
CA ASP A 43 43.31 14.97 7.52
C ASP A 43 42.05 15.04 6.64
N GLN A 44 41.43 16.22 6.52
CA GLN A 44 40.18 16.41 5.78
C GLN A 44 40.42 16.45 4.26
N PRO A 45 39.79 15.56 3.48
CA PRO A 45 39.68 15.75 2.03
C PRO A 45 38.97 17.07 1.71
N THR A 46 39.56 17.85 0.81
CA THR A 46 38.99 19.13 0.36
C THR A 46 37.70 18.92 -0.42
N ALA A 47 36.80 19.89 -0.38
CA ALA A 47 35.59 19.88 -1.17
C ALA A 47 35.89 19.80 -2.68
N ALA A 48 37.04 20.33 -3.11
CA ALA A 48 37.51 20.20 -4.49
C ALA A 48 37.82 18.74 -4.88
N GLU A 49 38.48 17.98 -4.01
CA GLU A 49 38.77 16.56 -4.24
C GLU A 49 37.49 15.71 -4.28
N ILE A 50 36.55 15.97 -3.37
CA ILE A 50 35.25 15.27 -3.37
C ILE A 50 34.42 15.65 -4.60
N SER A 51 34.42 16.93 -5.01
CA SER A 51 33.76 17.40 -6.23
C SER A 51 34.33 16.73 -7.48
N ALA A 52 35.65 16.60 -7.58
CA ALA A 52 36.30 15.91 -8.68
C ALA A 52 35.88 14.43 -8.76
N ALA A 53 35.83 13.75 -7.60
CA ALA A 53 35.35 12.36 -7.52
C ALA A 53 33.87 12.24 -7.89
N ALA A 54 33.02 13.17 -7.46
CA ALA A 54 31.60 13.19 -7.79
C ALA A 54 31.38 13.37 -9.30
N ARG A 55 32.12 14.28 -9.92
CA ARG A 55 32.10 14.47 -11.38
C ARG A 55 32.53 13.21 -12.12
N ALA A 56 33.57 12.53 -11.66
CA ALA A 56 34.02 11.27 -12.25
C ALA A 56 32.97 10.14 -12.12
N ALA A 57 32.19 10.14 -11.02
CA ALA A 57 31.13 9.17 -10.77
C ALA A 57 29.75 9.56 -11.36
N GLY A 58 29.64 10.71 -12.03
CA GLY A 58 28.37 11.20 -12.60
C GLY A 58 27.35 11.67 -11.56
N VAL A 59 27.81 12.09 -10.38
CA VAL A 59 26.99 12.58 -9.27
C VAL A 59 27.10 14.10 -9.17
N ASP A 60 25.98 14.80 -9.00
CA ASP A 60 25.97 16.25 -8.84
C ASP A 60 26.60 16.63 -7.48
N PHE A 61 27.43 17.68 -7.41
CA PHE A 61 28.07 18.12 -6.17
C PHE A 61 27.69 19.55 -5.79
N ARG A 62 27.34 19.77 -4.52
CA ARG A 62 27.07 21.10 -3.96
C ARG A 62 27.94 21.35 -2.74
N TYR A 63 28.63 22.49 -2.73
CA TYR A 63 29.37 22.96 -1.57
C TYR A 63 28.57 24.03 -0.84
N LEU A 64 28.10 23.71 0.36
CA LEU A 64 27.38 24.63 1.23
C LEU A 64 27.94 24.51 2.66
N PRO A 65 29.17 25.00 2.89
CA PRO A 65 29.87 24.84 4.15
C PRO A 65 29.25 25.68 5.26
N ILE A 66 29.17 25.12 6.47
CA ILE A 66 28.53 25.80 7.60
C ILE A 66 29.41 25.63 8.84
N LYS A 67 29.63 26.75 9.53
CA LYS A 67 30.40 26.76 10.77
C LYS A 67 29.66 25.98 11.86
N PRO A 68 30.37 25.18 12.68
CA PRO A 68 29.75 24.47 13.80
C PRO A 68 28.94 25.42 14.70
N GLY A 69 27.73 25.01 15.09
CA GLY A 69 26.87 25.76 16.02
C GLY A 69 26.11 26.95 15.43
N VAL A 70 26.33 27.32 14.16
CA VAL A 70 25.65 28.44 13.51
C VAL A 70 24.62 27.92 12.50
N VAL A 71 23.36 27.88 12.91
CA VAL A 71 22.22 27.55 12.04
C VAL A 71 21.26 28.73 12.06
N THR A 72 21.45 29.66 11.12
CA THR A 72 20.63 30.86 10.91
C THR A 72 19.57 30.63 9.85
N ASP A 73 18.56 31.50 9.78
CA ASP A 73 17.49 31.39 8.78
C ASP A 73 17.99 31.52 7.34
N ASP A 74 18.97 32.38 7.09
CA ASP A 74 19.58 32.52 5.76
C ASP A 74 20.26 31.21 5.31
N ILE A 75 20.92 30.53 6.24
CA ILE A 75 21.58 29.24 5.99
C ILE A 75 20.55 28.15 5.72
N LEU A 76 19.45 28.14 6.49
CA LEU A 76 18.35 27.20 6.27
C LEU A 76 17.66 27.44 4.92
N THR A 77 17.43 28.70 4.55
CA THR A 77 16.86 29.07 3.25
C THR A 77 17.77 28.62 2.11
N ALA A 78 19.08 28.90 2.19
CA ALA A 78 20.06 28.46 1.21
C ALA A 78 20.11 26.92 1.09
N PHE A 79 19.99 26.20 2.21
CA PHE A 79 19.96 24.75 2.22
C PHE A 79 18.66 24.18 1.64
N GLU A 80 17.50 24.77 1.95
CA GLU A 80 16.20 24.44 1.36
C GLU A 80 16.21 24.60 -0.17
N ASP A 81 16.70 25.74 -0.67
CA ASP A 81 16.81 26.02 -2.10
C ASP A 81 17.80 25.08 -2.80
N THR A 82 18.90 24.75 -2.13
CA THR A 82 19.86 23.76 -2.61
C THR A 82 19.18 22.41 -2.77
N ILE A 83 18.49 21.90 -1.75
CA ILE A 83 17.81 20.59 -1.84
C ILE A 83 16.72 20.59 -2.91
N LYS A 84 15.92 21.66 -3.02
CA LYS A 84 14.85 21.78 -4.05
C LYS A 84 15.40 21.71 -5.48
N SER A 85 16.59 22.25 -5.72
CA SER A 85 17.22 22.27 -7.04
C SER A 85 18.03 21.01 -7.38
N CYS A 86 18.22 20.10 -6.43
CA CYS A 86 19.06 18.92 -6.58
C CYS A 86 18.28 17.67 -6.96
N LYS A 87 18.95 16.72 -7.63
CA LYS A 87 18.37 15.41 -7.95
C LYS A 87 18.46 14.51 -6.71
N ALA A 88 17.34 13.92 -6.31
CA ALA A 88 17.29 12.92 -5.26
C ALA A 88 17.63 11.51 -5.79
N PRO A 89 18.08 10.56 -4.95
CA PRO A 89 18.40 10.71 -3.51
C PRO A 89 19.65 11.55 -3.25
N ILE A 90 19.63 12.33 -2.17
CA ILE A 90 20.71 13.25 -1.77
C ILE A 90 21.50 12.64 -0.61
N LEU A 91 22.84 12.69 -0.72
CA LEU A 91 23.76 12.36 0.37
C LEU A 91 24.46 13.64 0.85
N ALA A 92 24.18 14.06 2.08
CA ALA A 92 24.87 15.19 2.70
C ALA A 92 25.92 14.70 3.70
N TYR A 93 27.06 15.38 3.79
CA TYR A 93 28.08 15.01 4.77
C TYR A 93 28.70 16.22 5.49
N CYS A 94 29.17 15.95 6.70
CA CYS A 94 30.09 16.83 7.42
C CYS A 94 31.13 15.99 8.16
N ARG A 95 31.74 16.49 9.25
CA ARG A 95 32.68 15.68 10.06
C ARG A 95 32.04 14.38 10.60
N THR A 96 30.87 14.48 11.24
CA THR A 96 30.15 13.35 11.86
C THR A 96 28.80 13.06 11.20
N GLY A 97 28.39 13.88 10.22
CA GLY A 97 27.04 13.91 9.64
C GLY A 97 26.01 14.69 10.46
N THR A 98 26.30 15.02 11.72
CA THR A 98 25.35 15.72 12.62
C THR A 98 24.93 17.07 12.06
N ARG A 99 25.84 17.87 11.47
CA ARG A 99 25.44 19.17 10.85
C ARG A 99 24.44 18.96 9.72
N SER A 100 24.69 17.99 8.84
CA SER A 100 23.79 17.68 7.73
C SER A 100 22.44 17.21 8.23
N ALA A 101 22.41 16.38 9.27
CA ALA A 101 21.18 15.95 9.93
C ALA A 101 20.43 17.13 10.59
N THR A 102 21.15 18.03 11.27
CA THR A 102 20.59 19.25 11.88
C THR A 102 20.00 20.20 10.85
N LEU A 103 20.68 20.43 9.73
CA LEU A 103 20.17 21.30 8.67
C LEU A 103 18.93 20.72 8.03
N TRP A 104 18.93 19.42 7.76
CA TRP A 104 17.75 18.73 7.28
C TRP A 104 16.61 18.86 8.28
N ALA A 105 16.86 18.57 9.56
CA ALA A 105 15.87 18.66 10.62
C ALA A 105 15.25 20.07 10.71
N MET A 106 16.08 21.11 10.72
CA MET A 106 15.63 22.52 10.85
C MET A 106 15.04 23.12 9.56
N ALA A 107 15.44 22.63 8.40
CA ALA A 107 14.81 22.98 7.11
C ALA A 107 13.44 22.29 6.96
N ARG A 108 13.29 21.10 7.55
CA ARG A 108 12.03 20.36 7.58
C ARG A 108 11.13 20.72 8.75
N SER A 109 11.60 21.46 9.75
CA SER A 109 10.81 21.82 10.93
C SER A 109 9.66 22.78 10.67
N LYS A 110 9.56 23.35 9.47
CA LYS A 110 8.37 24.08 8.99
C LYS A 110 7.28 23.14 8.45
N LEU A 111 7.62 21.89 8.22
CA LEU A 111 6.89 20.94 7.36
C LEU A 111 6.53 19.65 8.08
N LEU A 112 7.41 19.20 8.97
CA LEU A 112 7.27 17.98 9.76
C LEU A 112 7.21 18.35 11.24
N SER A 113 6.41 17.62 12.00
CA SER A 113 6.34 17.83 13.45
C SER A 113 7.71 17.54 14.10
N PRO A 114 8.03 18.21 15.22
CA PRO A 114 9.23 17.91 16.00
C PRO A 114 9.37 16.42 16.31
N ASP A 115 8.27 15.73 16.62
CA ASP A 115 8.28 14.29 16.88
C ASP A 115 8.67 13.46 15.67
N ALA A 116 8.12 13.79 14.48
CA ALA A 116 8.46 13.10 13.24
C ALA A 116 9.94 13.30 12.87
N ILE A 117 10.45 14.52 13.06
CA ILE A 117 11.86 14.84 12.79
C ILE A 117 12.77 14.09 13.76
N LEU A 118 12.47 14.12 15.05
CA LEU A 118 13.29 13.47 16.07
C LEU A 118 13.26 11.94 15.94
N ALA A 119 12.13 11.36 15.55
CA ALA A 119 12.03 9.93 15.24
C ALA A 119 12.90 9.55 14.02
N ALA A 120 12.84 10.34 12.95
CA ALA A 120 13.61 10.12 11.73
C ALA A 120 15.12 10.26 11.98
N THR A 121 15.55 11.32 12.64
CA THR A 121 16.98 11.55 12.93
C THR A 121 17.49 10.59 14.01
N GLY A 122 16.66 10.27 15.00
CA GLY A 122 16.98 9.30 16.06
C GLY A 122 17.21 7.90 15.50
N SER A 123 16.35 7.44 14.58
CA SER A 123 16.50 6.14 13.90
C SER A 123 17.78 6.06 13.06
N ALA A 124 18.23 7.20 12.54
CA ALA A 124 19.49 7.33 11.82
C ALA A 124 20.71 7.50 12.75
N GLY A 125 20.54 7.50 14.07
CA GLY A 125 21.62 7.64 15.05
C GLY A 125 22.06 9.09 15.34
N TYR A 126 21.20 10.07 15.07
CA TYR A 126 21.41 11.48 15.38
C TYR A 126 20.44 11.95 16.47
N ASP A 127 20.95 12.11 17.70
CA ASP A 127 20.19 12.73 18.78
C ASP A 127 20.15 14.25 18.61
N LEU A 128 18.96 14.75 18.28
CA LEU A 128 18.68 16.17 18.10
C LEU A 128 17.63 16.68 19.12
N GLY A 129 17.37 15.95 20.21
CA GLY A 129 16.33 16.29 21.18
C GLY A 129 16.41 17.72 21.73
N GLY A 130 17.65 18.24 21.91
CA GLY A 130 17.89 19.61 22.35
C GLY A 130 17.43 20.71 21.38
N LEU A 131 17.07 20.37 20.13
CA LEU A 131 16.55 21.31 19.14
C LEU A 131 15.02 21.37 19.09
N ARG A 132 14.32 20.53 19.87
CA ARG A 132 12.85 20.47 19.91
C ARG A 132 12.18 21.84 20.05
N PRO A 133 12.56 22.74 20.99
CA PRO A 133 11.88 24.03 21.14
C PRO A 133 11.96 24.90 19.87
N ARG A 134 13.10 24.86 19.17
CA ARG A 134 13.27 25.60 17.90
C ARG A 134 12.50 24.94 16.76
N MET A 135 12.32 23.62 16.79
CA MET A 135 11.46 22.93 15.82
C MET A 135 9.99 23.26 16.06
N GLU A 136 9.54 23.29 17.32
CA GLU A 136 8.18 23.66 17.71
C GLU A 136 7.83 25.08 17.30
N GLU A 137 8.75 26.02 17.56
CA GLU A 137 8.63 27.41 17.10
C GLU A 137 8.50 27.46 15.57
N ARG A 138 9.38 26.77 14.83
CA ARG A 138 9.34 26.77 13.35
C ARG A 138 8.17 26.00 12.76
N PHE A 139 7.66 24.99 13.46
CA PHE A 139 6.49 24.22 13.07
C PHE A 139 5.21 25.04 13.25
N GLY A 140 5.18 25.92 14.26
CA GLY A 140 4.12 26.90 14.48
C GLY A 140 4.27 28.23 13.73
N VAL A 141 5.45 28.53 13.15
CA VAL A 141 5.70 29.74 12.35
C VAL A 141 5.40 29.44 10.88
N ASP A 142 4.22 29.90 10.47
CA ASP A 142 3.69 29.84 9.11
C ASP A 142 4.66 30.51 8.12
N THR A 143 5.29 29.71 7.24
CA THR A 143 6.23 30.25 6.24
C THR A 143 5.75 29.94 4.82
N GLY A 144 5.10 30.94 4.21
CA GLY A 144 5.31 31.24 2.79
C GLY A 144 4.12 31.13 1.84
N SER A 145 2.94 30.67 2.28
CA SER A 145 1.68 30.98 1.57
C SER A 145 0.52 31.04 2.56
N ILE A 146 -0.19 32.18 2.57
CA ILE A 146 -1.24 32.58 3.52
C ILE A 146 -2.49 31.67 3.51
N LYS A 147 -2.61 30.72 2.58
CA LYS A 147 -3.53 29.57 2.60
C LYS A 147 -2.95 28.51 1.66
N PRO A 148 -2.93 27.21 2.03
CA PRO A 148 -2.54 26.16 1.09
C PRO A 148 -3.48 26.16 -0.12
N GLU A 149 -3.01 25.62 -1.24
CA GLU A 149 -3.92 25.38 -2.37
C GLU A 149 -5.03 24.44 -1.91
N SER A 150 -6.29 24.88 -2.03
CA SER A 150 -7.45 24.12 -1.57
C SER A 150 -8.24 23.50 -2.73
N PHE A 151 -8.86 22.37 -2.44
CA PHE A 151 -9.76 21.64 -3.33
C PHE A 151 -11.11 21.44 -2.66
N ASP A 152 -12.19 21.41 -3.44
CA ASP A 152 -13.52 21.06 -2.91
C ASP A 152 -13.47 19.63 -2.35
N LEU A 153 -12.83 18.74 -3.11
CA LEU A 153 -12.60 17.34 -2.75
C LEU A 153 -11.12 16.98 -2.90
N LEU A 154 -10.45 16.72 -1.79
CA LEU A 154 -9.09 16.19 -1.78
C LEU A 154 -9.11 14.69 -1.46
N ILE A 155 -8.38 13.90 -2.23
CA ILE A 155 -8.34 12.45 -2.09
C ILE A 155 -6.91 11.99 -1.86
N VAL A 156 -6.67 11.21 -0.81
CA VAL A 156 -5.37 10.59 -0.51
C VAL A 156 -5.38 9.14 -0.98
N GLY A 157 -4.52 8.83 -1.96
CA GLY A 157 -4.37 7.51 -2.57
C GLY A 157 -5.02 7.43 -3.95
N GLY A 158 -4.21 7.15 -4.97
CA GLY A 158 -4.61 6.97 -6.38
C GLY A 158 -4.93 5.52 -6.73
N GLY A 159 -5.28 4.71 -5.73
CA GLY A 159 -5.71 3.32 -5.91
C GLY A 159 -7.16 3.21 -6.41
N ALA A 160 -7.69 1.98 -6.34
CA ALA A 160 -9.05 1.69 -6.81
C ALA A 160 -10.13 2.61 -6.19
N GLY A 161 -10.00 2.88 -4.88
CA GLY A 161 -10.99 3.69 -4.15
C GLY A 161 -10.92 5.15 -4.52
N GLY A 162 -9.75 5.77 -4.44
CA GLY A 162 -9.61 7.20 -4.72
C GLY A 162 -10.02 7.59 -6.14
N VAL A 163 -9.58 6.83 -7.15
CA VAL A 163 -9.94 7.09 -8.56
C VAL A 163 -11.44 6.90 -8.79
N ALA A 164 -12.04 5.85 -8.24
CA ALA A 164 -13.48 5.61 -8.39
C ALA A 164 -14.33 6.66 -7.67
N THR A 165 -13.92 7.12 -6.49
CA THR A 165 -14.60 8.19 -5.75
C THR A 165 -14.54 9.51 -6.52
N ALA A 166 -13.37 9.88 -7.07
CA ALA A 166 -13.27 11.07 -7.92
C ALA A 166 -14.20 11.00 -9.13
N ALA A 167 -14.21 9.88 -9.86
CA ALA A 167 -15.06 9.69 -11.03
C ALA A 167 -16.55 9.76 -10.66
N SER A 168 -16.92 9.16 -9.53
CA SER A 168 -18.28 9.15 -9.00
C SER A 168 -18.75 10.54 -8.56
N ALA A 169 -17.86 11.33 -7.93
CA ALA A 169 -18.15 12.70 -7.54
C ALA A 169 -18.32 13.62 -8.75
N LEU A 170 -17.39 13.57 -9.71
CA LEU A 170 -17.42 14.39 -10.93
C LEU A 170 -18.61 14.08 -11.83
N LYS A 171 -19.06 12.81 -11.89
CA LYS A 171 -20.31 12.45 -12.57
C LYS A 171 -21.53 13.19 -12.00
N ARG A 172 -21.56 13.47 -10.71
CA ARG A 172 -22.67 14.14 -10.01
C ARG A 172 -22.53 15.65 -10.01
N ARG A 173 -21.30 16.15 -9.91
CA ARG A 173 -20.98 17.58 -9.89
C ARG A 173 -19.70 17.82 -10.73
N PRO A 174 -19.84 18.05 -12.03
CA PRO A 174 -18.70 18.17 -12.96
C PRO A 174 -17.75 19.33 -12.66
N ASP A 175 -18.26 20.38 -12.01
CA ASP A 175 -17.50 21.61 -11.73
C ASP A 175 -16.64 21.54 -10.46
N LEU A 176 -16.60 20.38 -9.77
CA LEU A 176 -15.79 20.19 -8.57
C LEU A 176 -14.30 20.37 -8.87
N ARG A 177 -13.61 21.13 -8.02
CA ARG A 177 -12.16 21.11 -7.93
C ARG A 177 -11.71 19.88 -7.17
N VAL A 178 -11.30 18.84 -7.90
CA VAL A 178 -10.85 17.57 -7.32
C VAL A 178 -9.35 17.39 -7.48
N ALA A 179 -8.68 16.93 -6.43
CA ALA A 179 -7.29 16.47 -6.50
C ALA A 179 -7.10 15.09 -5.89
N ILE A 180 -6.20 14.30 -6.47
CA ILE A 180 -5.71 13.03 -5.94
C ILE A 180 -4.21 13.17 -5.63
N ILE A 181 -3.83 12.88 -4.39
CA ILE A 181 -2.44 12.74 -3.94
C ILE A 181 -2.02 11.27 -4.09
N GLU A 182 -1.07 11.00 -4.99
CA GLU A 182 -0.53 9.66 -5.26
C GLU A 182 0.94 9.74 -5.71
N PRO A 183 1.88 9.09 -5.01
CA PRO A 183 3.28 9.11 -5.38
C PRO A 183 3.64 8.19 -6.57
N ARG A 184 2.86 7.13 -6.85
CA ARG A 184 3.20 6.13 -7.87
C ARG A 184 2.79 6.56 -9.27
N GLU A 185 3.66 6.31 -10.23
CA GLU A 185 3.42 6.56 -11.67
C GLU A 185 2.56 5.46 -12.33
N ASP A 186 2.44 4.30 -11.71
CA ASP A 186 1.73 3.13 -12.24
C ASP A 186 0.56 2.74 -11.33
N HIS A 187 -0.57 2.43 -11.95
CA HIS A 187 -1.77 1.90 -11.31
C HIS A 187 -1.92 0.40 -11.62
N TYR A 188 -2.34 -0.39 -10.63
CA TYR A 188 -2.44 -1.85 -10.76
C TYR A 188 -3.84 -2.40 -10.51
N TYR A 189 -4.34 -3.20 -11.45
CA TYR A 189 -5.49 -4.10 -11.26
C TYR A 189 -5.05 -5.38 -10.54
N GLN A 190 -4.84 -5.26 -9.23
CA GLN A 190 -4.31 -6.33 -8.37
C GLN A 190 -5.13 -7.64 -8.37
N PRO A 191 -6.48 -7.64 -8.50
CA PRO A 191 -7.24 -8.90 -8.63
C PRO A 191 -6.79 -9.78 -9.81
N GLY A 192 -6.17 -9.19 -10.83
CA GLY A 192 -5.61 -9.90 -11.97
C GLY A 192 -4.36 -10.72 -11.64
N TRP A 193 -3.64 -10.42 -10.55
CA TRP A 193 -2.36 -11.09 -10.22
C TRP A 193 -2.53 -12.58 -9.91
N THR A 194 -3.67 -12.99 -9.37
CA THR A 194 -4.02 -14.43 -9.26
C THR A 194 -4.07 -15.13 -10.61
N LEU A 195 -4.54 -14.45 -11.67
CA LEU A 195 -4.59 -15.01 -13.03
C LEU A 195 -3.22 -14.95 -13.72
N VAL A 196 -2.39 -13.97 -13.38
CA VAL A 196 -0.98 -13.92 -13.82
C VAL A 196 -0.21 -15.11 -13.23
N GLY A 197 -0.33 -15.36 -11.93
CA GLY A 197 0.27 -16.52 -11.26
C GLY A 197 -0.23 -17.88 -11.71
N ALA A 198 -1.26 -17.93 -12.54
CA ALA A 198 -1.78 -19.15 -13.16
C ALA A 198 -1.55 -19.19 -14.68
N GLY A 199 -0.81 -18.25 -15.25
CA GLY A 199 -0.51 -18.18 -16.69
C GLY A 199 -1.72 -17.87 -17.57
N VAL A 200 -2.78 -17.28 -17.00
CA VAL A 200 -3.99 -16.87 -17.74
C VAL A 200 -3.87 -15.44 -18.24
N PHE A 201 -3.29 -14.54 -17.43
CA PHE A 201 -3.02 -13.16 -17.80
C PHE A 201 -1.51 -12.92 -17.95
N ASN A 202 -1.15 -11.96 -18.79
CA ASN A 202 0.15 -11.31 -18.74
C ASN A 202 0.11 -10.16 -17.72
N ARG A 203 1.16 -9.97 -16.92
CA ARG A 203 1.24 -8.87 -15.94
C ARG A 203 0.98 -7.49 -16.56
N ALA A 204 1.37 -7.27 -17.82
CA ALA A 204 1.15 -6.02 -18.53
C ALA A 204 -0.33 -5.65 -18.67
N GLN A 205 -1.25 -6.64 -18.70
CA GLN A 205 -2.70 -6.41 -18.74
C GLN A 205 -3.25 -5.85 -17.42
N THR A 206 -2.46 -5.94 -16.34
CA THR A 206 -2.86 -5.55 -14.99
C THR A 206 -2.26 -4.21 -14.55
N THR A 207 -1.59 -3.49 -15.44
CA THR A 207 -0.98 -2.19 -15.14
C THR A 207 -1.36 -1.15 -16.19
N ARG A 208 -1.50 0.10 -15.76
CA ARG A 208 -1.69 1.29 -16.59
C ARG A 208 -0.94 2.45 -15.97
N LYS A 209 -0.60 3.47 -16.76
CA LYS A 209 -0.03 4.69 -16.18
C LYS A 209 -1.08 5.43 -15.37
N MET A 210 -0.67 6.03 -14.26
CA MET A 210 -1.59 6.71 -13.34
C MET A 210 -2.38 7.80 -14.06
N HIS A 211 -1.73 8.58 -14.94
CA HIS A 211 -2.40 9.62 -15.73
C HIS A 211 -3.46 9.10 -16.71
N GLU A 212 -3.39 7.83 -17.14
CA GLU A 212 -4.37 7.24 -18.08
C GLU A 212 -5.68 6.85 -17.37
N VAL A 213 -5.61 6.63 -16.06
CA VAL A 213 -6.73 6.11 -15.25
C VAL A 213 -7.43 7.20 -14.45
N LEU A 214 -6.80 8.37 -14.31
CA LEU A 214 -7.43 9.52 -13.68
C LEU A 214 -8.65 10.00 -14.49
N PRO A 215 -9.73 10.42 -13.81
CA PRO A 215 -10.84 11.10 -14.48
C PRO A 215 -10.39 12.46 -15.01
N ASP A 216 -11.03 12.92 -16.08
CA ASP A 216 -10.76 14.24 -16.65
C ASP A 216 -11.09 15.34 -15.61
N GLY A 217 -10.26 16.38 -15.56
CA GLY A 217 -10.42 17.49 -14.60
C GLY A 217 -9.83 17.23 -13.21
N VAL A 218 -9.40 16.01 -12.89
CA VAL A 218 -8.73 15.72 -11.61
C VAL A 218 -7.27 16.17 -11.64
N LYS A 219 -6.86 16.98 -10.67
CA LYS A 219 -5.44 17.31 -10.47
C LYS A 219 -4.71 16.13 -9.83
N TRP A 220 -3.65 15.66 -10.48
CA TRP A 220 -2.73 14.71 -9.86
C TRP A 220 -1.62 15.43 -9.10
N ILE A 221 -1.62 15.27 -7.78
CA ILE A 221 -0.54 15.72 -6.91
C ILE A 221 0.43 14.56 -6.70
N ARG A 222 1.60 14.67 -7.32
CA ARG A 222 2.65 13.64 -7.24
C ARG A 222 3.45 13.79 -5.96
N GLY A 223 3.05 13.05 -4.93
CA GLY A 223 3.78 13.01 -3.67
C GLY A 223 3.15 12.06 -2.67
N ALA A 224 3.93 11.73 -1.64
CA ALA A 224 3.47 10.92 -0.51
C ALA A 224 2.99 11.84 0.61
N VAL A 225 1.84 11.49 1.21
CA VAL A 225 1.33 12.16 2.41
C VAL A 225 2.20 11.78 3.60
N ALA A 226 2.60 12.76 4.40
CA ALA A 226 3.33 12.59 5.64
C ALA A 226 2.43 12.78 6.88
N GLY A 227 1.39 13.61 6.80
CA GLY A 227 0.52 13.88 7.94
C GLY A 227 -0.81 14.53 7.57
N PHE A 228 -1.74 14.49 8.52
CA PHE A 228 -3.10 15.03 8.42
C PHE A 228 -3.33 16.03 9.56
N TYR A 229 -3.98 17.15 9.23
CA TYR A 229 -4.31 18.23 10.14
C TYR A 229 -5.81 18.51 10.03
N PRO A 230 -6.66 17.59 10.53
CA PRO A 230 -8.11 17.66 10.30
C PRO A 230 -8.77 18.86 10.96
N ASP A 231 -8.22 19.40 12.04
CA ASP A 231 -8.72 20.63 12.67
C ASP A 231 -8.48 21.90 11.82
N GLN A 232 -7.59 21.80 10.82
CA GLN A 232 -7.23 22.89 9.90
C GLN A 232 -7.75 22.63 8.49
N ASP A 233 -8.37 21.48 8.25
CA ASP A 233 -8.75 20.98 6.93
C ASP A 233 -7.57 20.87 5.95
N GLU A 234 -6.45 20.31 6.42
CA GLU A 234 -5.21 20.22 5.64
C GLU A 234 -4.49 18.86 5.66
N VAL A 235 -3.70 18.63 4.62
CA VAL A 235 -2.80 17.48 4.47
C VAL A 235 -1.40 17.98 4.11
N THR A 236 -0.36 17.38 4.70
CA THR A 236 1.05 17.70 4.40
C THR A 236 1.74 16.52 3.75
N LEU A 237 2.54 16.80 2.72
CA LEU A 237 3.36 15.81 2.01
C LEU A 237 4.76 15.67 2.61
N GLU A 238 5.46 14.58 2.29
CA GLU A 238 6.86 14.36 2.72
C GLU A 238 7.84 15.45 2.27
N ASN A 239 7.54 16.13 1.16
CA ASN A 239 8.34 17.26 0.67
C ASN A 239 7.98 18.60 1.36
N GLY A 240 6.93 18.61 2.19
CA GLY A 240 6.39 19.76 2.91
C GLY A 240 5.30 20.55 2.22
N ALA A 241 4.90 20.19 1.00
CA ALA A 241 3.74 20.84 0.39
C ALA A 241 2.49 20.58 1.24
N ARG A 242 1.71 21.64 1.47
CA ARG A 242 0.42 21.62 2.18
C ARG A 242 -0.71 21.80 1.19
N TYR A 243 -1.80 21.06 1.39
CA TYR A 243 -3.01 21.15 0.58
C TYR A 243 -4.24 21.18 1.50
N GLY A 244 -5.12 22.16 1.27
CA GLY A 244 -6.37 22.30 2.00
C GLY A 244 -7.52 21.56 1.30
N TYR A 245 -8.60 21.31 2.04
CA TYR A 245 -9.78 20.64 1.49
C TYR A 245 -11.10 21.19 2.04
N GLY A 246 -12.17 21.11 1.25
CA GLY A 246 -13.54 21.21 1.77
C GLY A 246 -13.97 19.88 2.38
N VAL A 247 -13.75 18.79 1.66
CA VAL A 247 -13.95 17.40 2.11
C VAL A 247 -12.72 16.56 1.76
N LEU A 248 -12.27 15.73 2.71
CA LEU A 248 -11.16 14.80 2.55
C LEU A 248 -11.68 13.37 2.38
N VAL A 249 -11.15 12.64 1.39
CA VAL A 249 -11.34 11.19 1.24
C VAL A 249 -10.00 10.47 1.38
N VAL A 250 -9.92 9.53 2.32
CA VAL A 250 -8.70 8.76 2.61
C VAL A 250 -8.87 7.33 2.10
N SER A 251 -8.13 6.98 1.03
CA SER A 251 -8.11 5.63 0.43
C SER A 251 -6.68 5.12 0.22
N PRO A 252 -5.91 4.93 1.30
CA PRO A 252 -4.46 4.75 1.23
C PRO A 252 -4.08 3.30 0.85
N GLY A 253 -5.05 2.37 0.87
CA GLY A 253 -4.78 0.95 0.77
C GLY A 253 -4.23 0.38 2.09
N LEU A 254 -3.36 -0.62 2.00
CA LEU A 254 -2.74 -1.26 3.17
C LEU A 254 -1.25 -1.57 2.92
N LYS A 255 -0.53 -1.86 4.00
CA LYS A 255 0.87 -2.31 3.98
C LYS A 255 0.92 -3.83 3.96
N LEU A 256 1.70 -4.39 3.03
CA LEU A 256 2.13 -5.78 3.07
C LEU A 256 3.36 -5.86 3.99
N ASN A 257 3.23 -6.50 5.15
CA ASN A 257 4.26 -6.54 6.17
C ASN A 257 5.12 -7.80 5.98
N TRP A 258 6.03 -7.75 5.02
CA TRP A 258 6.91 -8.88 4.69
C TRP A 258 7.89 -9.19 5.81
N GLU A 259 8.32 -8.15 6.51
CA GLU A 259 9.28 -8.16 7.60
C GLU A 259 8.72 -8.81 8.88
N ALA A 260 7.40 -9.03 8.95
CA ALA A 260 6.78 -9.79 10.04
C ALA A 260 7.11 -11.28 10.02
N ILE A 261 7.69 -11.80 8.93
CA ILE A 261 8.10 -13.18 8.80
C ILE A 261 9.62 -13.18 8.62
N GLU A 262 10.32 -13.73 9.61
CA GLU A 262 11.79 -13.79 9.61
C GLU A 262 12.29 -14.53 8.35
N GLY A 263 13.26 -13.96 7.64
CA GLY A 263 13.87 -14.55 6.43
C GLY A 263 13.03 -14.47 5.15
N LEU A 264 11.77 -14.01 5.23
CA LEU A 264 10.90 -13.94 4.05
C LEU A 264 11.38 -12.89 3.02
N PRO A 265 11.68 -11.63 3.39
CA PRO A 265 12.15 -10.63 2.42
C PRO A 265 13.39 -11.10 1.63
N GLU A 266 14.30 -11.80 2.30
CA GLU A 266 15.57 -12.25 1.75
C GLU A 266 15.39 -13.37 0.74
N THR A 267 14.33 -14.17 0.84
CA THR A 267 14.11 -15.36 -0.01
C THR A 267 13.05 -15.16 -1.11
N LEU A 268 12.19 -14.14 -0.99
CA LEU A 268 11.14 -13.86 -1.98
C LEU A 268 11.67 -13.67 -3.40
N GLY A 269 11.17 -14.47 -4.34
CA GLY A 269 11.60 -14.45 -5.74
C GLY A 269 12.77 -15.39 -6.06
N LYS A 270 13.23 -16.17 -5.08
CA LYS A 270 14.23 -17.24 -5.24
C LYS A 270 13.87 -18.42 -4.32
N ASN A 271 14.69 -19.46 -4.30
CA ASN A 271 14.56 -20.61 -3.39
C ASN A 271 13.18 -21.32 -3.40
N GLY A 272 12.39 -21.16 -4.47
CA GLY A 272 11.03 -21.69 -4.54
C GLY A 272 9.97 -20.86 -3.79
N VAL A 273 10.28 -19.66 -3.29
CA VAL A 273 9.37 -18.80 -2.52
C VAL A 273 8.83 -17.64 -3.37
N THR A 274 7.50 -17.51 -3.43
CA THR A 274 6.82 -16.50 -4.26
C THR A 274 5.60 -15.89 -3.56
N SER A 275 5.03 -14.83 -4.14
CA SER A 275 3.76 -14.27 -3.69
C SER A 275 3.05 -13.51 -4.81
N ASN A 276 1.78 -13.86 -5.08
CA ASN A 276 0.93 -13.11 -6.00
C ASN A 276 0.50 -11.74 -5.46
N TYR A 277 0.90 -11.36 -4.24
CA TYR A 277 0.65 -10.04 -3.67
C TYR A 277 1.67 -8.98 -4.13
N ARG A 278 2.70 -9.37 -4.89
CA ARG A 278 3.69 -8.48 -5.52
C ARG A 278 3.59 -8.56 -7.05
N PHE A 279 3.56 -7.42 -7.72
CA PHE A 279 3.40 -7.32 -9.17
C PHE A 279 4.46 -8.10 -9.97
N ASP A 280 5.71 -7.99 -9.54
CA ASP A 280 6.89 -8.61 -10.15
C ASP A 280 6.97 -10.12 -9.90
N LEU A 281 6.39 -10.62 -8.81
CA LEU A 281 6.43 -12.04 -8.44
C LEU A 281 5.28 -12.88 -8.98
N ALA A 282 4.16 -12.28 -9.36
CA ALA A 282 3.04 -13.05 -9.90
C ALA A 282 3.45 -13.92 -11.13
N PRO A 283 4.25 -13.45 -12.11
CA PRO A 283 4.78 -14.32 -13.16
C PRO A 283 5.67 -15.45 -12.63
N TYR A 284 6.53 -15.15 -11.65
CA TYR A 284 7.41 -16.14 -11.04
C TYR A 284 6.64 -17.25 -10.30
N THR A 285 5.46 -16.94 -9.75
CA THR A 285 4.55 -17.98 -9.25
C THR A 285 4.19 -18.99 -10.34
N TYR A 286 3.87 -18.52 -11.55
CA TYR A 286 3.53 -19.43 -12.63
C TYR A 286 4.74 -20.25 -13.08
N GLU A 287 5.93 -19.64 -13.16
CA GLU A 287 7.18 -20.34 -13.45
C GLU A 287 7.45 -21.46 -12.44
N LEU A 288 7.27 -21.21 -11.14
CA LEU A 288 7.41 -22.23 -10.11
C LEU A 288 6.37 -23.35 -10.24
N VAL A 289 5.09 -23.01 -10.48
CA VAL A 289 4.05 -24.02 -10.76
C VAL A 289 4.44 -24.88 -11.95
N GLN A 290 5.01 -24.27 -12.99
CA GLN A 290 5.51 -24.96 -14.17
C GLN A 290 6.82 -25.71 -13.92
N ALA A 291 7.62 -25.42 -12.90
CA ALA A 291 8.85 -26.15 -12.62
C ALA A 291 8.62 -27.32 -11.64
N THR A 292 7.71 -27.15 -10.67
CA THR A 292 7.39 -28.17 -9.67
C THR A 292 6.70 -29.36 -10.34
N ARG A 293 7.29 -30.54 -10.16
CA ARG A 293 6.80 -31.81 -10.71
C ARG A 293 6.66 -32.89 -9.65
N LYS A 294 7.27 -32.70 -8.49
CA LYS A 294 7.21 -33.56 -7.32
C LYS A 294 7.58 -32.77 -6.07
N GLY A 295 7.34 -33.32 -4.89
CA GLY A 295 7.79 -32.75 -3.61
C GLY A 295 6.69 -31.97 -2.91
N LYS A 296 7.04 -31.00 -2.05
CA LYS A 296 6.06 -30.33 -1.18
C LYS A 296 5.75 -28.89 -1.63
N ALA A 297 4.47 -28.58 -1.78
CA ALA A 297 3.98 -27.25 -2.13
C ALA A 297 3.16 -26.64 -0.98
N ILE A 298 3.65 -25.56 -0.38
CA ILE A 298 3.01 -24.87 0.74
C ILE A 298 2.36 -23.57 0.28
N PHE A 299 1.11 -23.34 0.69
CA PHE A 299 0.37 -22.10 0.47
C PHE A 299 -0.05 -21.54 1.82
N THR A 300 0.26 -20.27 2.09
CA THR A 300 0.01 -19.70 3.43
C THR A 300 -1.03 -18.59 3.46
N GLN A 301 -1.78 -18.54 4.55
CA GLN A 301 -2.70 -17.46 4.89
C GLN A 301 -2.43 -16.98 6.32
N PRO A 302 -2.09 -15.69 6.51
CA PRO A 302 -1.80 -15.11 7.83
C PRO A 302 -3.09 -14.75 8.57
N PRO A 303 -2.99 -14.23 9.81
CA PRO A 303 -4.14 -13.67 10.51
C PRO A 303 -4.84 -12.55 9.73
N MET A 304 -6.14 -12.43 9.92
CA MET A 304 -6.94 -11.33 9.37
C MET A 304 -6.61 -10.01 10.09
N PRO A 305 -6.74 -8.84 9.43
CA PRO A 305 -7.29 -8.66 8.08
C PRO A 305 -6.24 -8.78 6.96
N ILE A 306 -6.68 -9.26 5.79
CA ILE A 306 -5.92 -9.23 4.53
C ILE A 306 -6.81 -8.78 3.36
N LYS A 307 -6.24 -8.14 2.34
CA LYS A 307 -6.94 -7.92 1.07
C LYS A 307 -7.15 -9.24 0.35
N CYS A 308 -8.37 -9.41 -0.15
CA CYS A 308 -8.85 -10.59 -0.85
C CYS A 308 -8.52 -11.89 -0.10
N ALA A 309 -9.21 -12.17 1.01
CA ALA A 309 -8.95 -13.34 1.86
C ALA A 309 -9.00 -14.70 1.13
N GLY A 310 -9.68 -14.80 -0.02
CA GLY A 310 -9.65 -16.01 -0.84
C GLY A 310 -8.43 -16.14 -1.75
N ALA A 311 -7.62 -15.10 -1.97
CA ALA A 311 -6.50 -15.15 -2.91
C ALA A 311 -5.40 -16.18 -2.56
N PRO A 312 -5.07 -16.45 -1.29
CA PRO A 312 -4.15 -17.54 -0.93
C PRO A 312 -4.64 -18.90 -1.42
N GLN A 313 -5.93 -19.19 -1.22
CA GLN A 313 -6.58 -20.42 -1.68
C GLN A 313 -6.65 -20.49 -3.21
N LYS A 314 -6.91 -19.36 -3.87
CA LYS A 314 -6.92 -19.31 -5.35
C LYS A 314 -5.58 -19.70 -5.95
N ALA A 315 -4.46 -19.30 -5.32
CA ALA A 315 -3.13 -19.70 -5.75
C ALA A 315 -2.94 -21.21 -5.61
N MET A 316 -3.37 -21.79 -4.48
CA MET A 316 -3.38 -23.25 -4.28
C MET A 316 -4.20 -23.96 -5.36
N TYR A 317 -5.48 -23.60 -5.49
CA TYR A 317 -6.40 -24.26 -6.42
C TYR A 317 -5.93 -24.22 -7.87
N LEU A 318 -5.42 -23.07 -8.34
CA LEU A 318 -4.94 -22.94 -9.72
C LEU A 318 -3.62 -23.67 -9.96
N SER A 319 -2.76 -23.75 -8.95
CA SER A 319 -1.53 -24.55 -9.01
C SER A 319 -1.86 -26.04 -9.08
N SER A 320 -2.73 -26.52 -8.19
CA SER A 320 -3.21 -27.90 -8.17
C SER A 320 -3.95 -28.30 -9.44
N ASP A 321 -4.79 -27.42 -10.00
CA ASP A 321 -5.43 -27.64 -11.31
C ASP A 321 -4.40 -27.82 -12.43
N TYR A 322 -3.34 -27.01 -12.44
CA TYR A 322 -2.26 -27.16 -13.41
C TYR A 322 -1.55 -28.52 -13.27
N TRP A 323 -1.17 -28.91 -12.04
CA TRP A 323 -0.53 -30.20 -11.77
C TRP A 323 -1.43 -31.39 -12.07
N LEU A 324 -2.74 -31.29 -11.82
CA LEU A 324 -3.71 -32.32 -12.15
C LEU A 324 -3.81 -32.48 -13.67
N ARG A 325 -3.97 -31.38 -14.42
CA ARG A 325 -4.06 -31.40 -15.89
C ARG A 325 -2.78 -31.86 -16.57
N THR A 326 -1.63 -31.72 -15.90
CA THR A 326 -0.32 -32.17 -16.41
C THR A 326 0.10 -33.54 -15.87
N GLY A 327 -0.74 -34.19 -15.05
CA GLY A 327 -0.54 -35.56 -14.60
C GLY A 327 0.49 -35.76 -13.49
N VAL A 328 0.92 -34.69 -12.81
CA VAL A 328 2.01 -34.71 -11.82
C VAL A 328 1.54 -34.43 -10.39
N LEU A 329 0.26 -34.08 -10.19
CA LEU A 329 -0.27 -33.75 -8.86
C LEU A 329 -0.07 -34.89 -7.85
N LYS A 330 -0.18 -36.15 -8.29
CA LYS A 330 0.00 -37.34 -7.44
C LYS A 330 1.40 -37.44 -6.79
N ASP A 331 2.38 -36.71 -7.32
CA ASP A 331 3.76 -36.70 -6.84
C ASP A 331 4.06 -35.44 -6.01
N ILE A 332 3.05 -34.59 -5.76
CA ILE A 332 3.17 -33.30 -5.07
C ILE A 332 2.27 -33.27 -3.82
N ASP A 333 2.88 -33.13 -2.65
CA ASP A 333 2.18 -32.93 -1.39
C ASP A 333 1.75 -31.46 -1.26
N VAL A 334 0.45 -31.19 -1.39
CA VAL A 334 -0.10 -29.82 -1.28
C VAL A 334 -0.60 -29.56 0.14
N ASP A 335 -0.11 -28.48 0.76
CA ASP A 335 -0.49 -28.08 2.12
C ASP A 335 -0.91 -26.61 2.17
N PHE A 336 -2.13 -26.35 2.64
CA PHE A 336 -2.65 -25.02 2.91
C PHE A 336 -2.55 -24.71 4.40
N CYS A 337 -1.56 -23.90 4.77
CA CYS A 337 -1.34 -23.47 6.14
C CYS A 337 -2.07 -22.15 6.41
N ASN A 338 -3.08 -22.19 7.26
CA ASN A 338 -3.93 -21.06 7.57
C ASN A 338 -3.84 -20.75 9.06
N ALA A 339 -3.55 -19.50 9.41
CA ALA A 339 -3.52 -19.05 10.80
C ALA A 339 -4.91 -19.10 11.46
N GLY A 340 -5.99 -19.03 10.67
CA GLY A 340 -7.37 -19.16 11.16
C GLY A 340 -7.85 -20.61 11.27
N GLY A 341 -9.01 -20.79 11.90
CA GLY A 341 -9.65 -22.09 12.14
C GLY A 341 -10.66 -22.55 11.08
N VAL A 342 -10.87 -21.77 10.00
CA VAL A 342 -11.87 -22.08 8.97
C VAL A 342 -11.33 -21.85 7.56
N LEU A 343 -11.81 -22.62 6.57
CA LEU A 343 -11.41 -22.48 5.17
C LEU A 343 -11.90 -21.15 4.57
N PHE A 344 -13.15 -20.79 4.82
CA PHE A 344 -13.73 -19.54 4.31
C PHE A 344 -14.69 -18.95 5.34
N GLY A 345 -14.72 -17.61 5.44
CA GLY A 345 -15.47 -16.90 6.48
C GLY A 345 -17.00 -16.94 6.33
N VAL A 346 -17.51 -17.43 5.20
CA VAL A 346 -18.95 -17.58 4.93
C VAL A 346 -19.23 -19.05 4.63
N ALA A 347 -19.91 -19.72 5.56
CA ALA A 347 -20.05 -21.17 5.59
C ALA A 347 -20.73 -21.75 4.33
N ASP A 348 -21.67 -21.03 3.73
CA ASP A 348 -22.42 -21.47 2.54
C ASP A 348 -21.53 -21.80 1.33
N TYR A 349 -20.35 -21.17 1.23
CA TYR A 349 -19.41 -21.44 0.13
C TYR A 349 -18.42 -22.58 0.45
N VAL A 350 -18.30 -22.99 1.72
CA VAL A 350 -17.31 -24.00 2.15
C VAL A 350 -17.54 -25.37 1.51
N PRO A 351 -18.78 -25.91 1.37
CA PRO A 351 -19.00 -27.20 0.73
C PRO A 351 -18.40 -27.30 -0.67
N ALA A 352 -18.64 -26.30 -1.52
CA ALA A 352 -18.09 -26.26 -2.87
C ALA A 352 -16.57 -26.15 -2.88
N LEU A 353 -15.97 -25.41 -1.95
CA LEU A 353 -14.51 -25.32 -1.81
C LEU A 353 -13.89 -26.63 -1.33
N MET A 354 -14.54 -27.33 -0.41
CA MET A 354 -14.09 -28.62 0.11
C MET A 354 -14.10 -29.73 -0.95
N GLU A 355 -14.98 -29.67 -1.96
CA GLU A 355 -14.91 -30.56 -3.12
C GLU A 355 -13.58 -30.43 -3.86
N TYR A 356 -13.05 -29.21 -4.02
CA TYR A 356 -11.76 -28.98 -4.66
C TYR A 356 -10.58 -29.32 -3.76
N VAL A 357 -10.67 -29.06 -2.45
CA VAL A 357 -9.66 -29.53 -1.49
C VAL A 357 -9.50 -31.04 -1.60
N LYS A 358 -10.61 -31.80 -1.60
CA LYS A 358 -10.59 -33.26 -1.79
C LYS A 358 -10.09 -33.68 -3.16
N ARG A 359 -10.56 -33.02 -4.23
CA ARG A 359 -10.15 -33.32 -5.61
C ARG A 359 -8.64 -33.14 -5.83
N TYR A 360 -8.04 -32.20 -5.12
CA TYR A 360 -6.61 -31.92 -5.22
C TYR A 360 -5.76 -32.61 -4.15
N ASP A 361 -6.37 -33.43 -3.31
CA ASP A 361 -5.74 -34.07 -2.16
C ASP A 361 -4.92 -33.08 -1.30
N ALA A 362 -5.46 -31.87 -1.14
CA ALA A 362 -4.79 -30.80 -0.40
C ALA A 362 -5.02 -30.95 1.11
N SER A 363 -3.94 -30.95 1.87
CA SER A 363 -3.99 -30.90 3.33
C SER A 363 -4.37 -29.50 3.81
N LEU A 364 -5.21 -29.42 4.85
CA LEU A 364 -5.59 -28.16 5.50
C LEU A 364 -4.97 -28.11 6.90
N SER A 365 -3.94 -27.29 7.05
CA SER A 365 -3.26 -27.04 8.33
C SER A 365 -3.79 -25.76 8.95
N PHE A 366 -4.91 -25.85 9.69
CA PHE A 366 -5.49 -24.72 10.42
C PHE A 366 -4.68 -24.35 11.67
N PHE A 367 -4.84 -23.12 12.15
CA PHE A 367 -4.08 -22.55 13.26
C PHE A 367 -2.55 -22.53 13.06
N HIS A 368 -2.09 -22.66 11.82
CA HIS A 368 -0.67 -22.59 11.46
C HIS A 368 -0.34 -21.19 10.95
N ASN A 369 0.26 -20.37 11.80
CA ASN A 369 0.73 -19.04 11.45
C ASN A 369 2.21 -19.09 11.02
N LEU A 370 2.50 -18.69 9.78
CA LEU A 370 3.88 -18.64 9.30
C LEU A 370 4.66 -17.53 10.02
N ILE A 371 5.79 -17.86 10.64
CA ILE A 371 6.62 -16.89 11.39
C ILE A 371 8.05 -16.77 10.85
N LYS A 372 8.57 -17.79 10.16
CA LYS A 372 9.92 -17.77 9.58
C LYS A 372 10.01 -18.62 8.30
N VAL A 373 10.84 -18.20 7.37
CA VAL A 373 11.22 -18.97 6.17
C VAL A 373 12.73 -18.96 6.04
N ASP A 374 13.35 -20.14 6.12
CA ASP A 374 14.73 -20.35 5.70
C ASP A 374 14.72 -20.82 4.24
N GLY A 375 15.17 -19.93 3.35
CA GLY A 375 15.24 -20.21 1.93
C GLY A 375 16.34 -21.19 1.53
N ASP A 376 17.45 -21.23 2.26
CA ASP A 376 18.63 -22.01 1.88
C ASP A 376 18.42 -23.49 2.22
N THR A 377 17.82 -23.75 3.38
CA THR A 377 17.42 -25.11 3.79
C THR A 377 16.01 -25.48 3.30
N LYS A 378 15.26 -24.51 2.75
CA LYS A 378 13.86 -24.63 2.34
C LYS A 378 12.94 -25.16 3.43
N ILE A 379 13.03 -24.54 4.61
CA ILE A 379 12.22 -24.86 5.78
C ILE A 379 11.34 -23.66 6.12
N ALA A 380 10.04 -23.91 6.25
CA ALA A 380 9.07 -22.95 6.76
C ALA A 380 8.69 -23.29 8.20
N THR A 381 8.75 -22.30 9.08
CA THR A 381 8.46 -22.45 10.51
C THR A 381 7.14 -21.78 10.85
N PHE A 382 6.24 -22.53 11.47
CA PHE A 382 4.91 -22.08 11.84
C PHE A 382 4.75 -22.06 13.36
N GLU A 383 4.16 -20.99 13.89
CA GLU A 383 3.53 -21.02 15.21
C GLU A 383 2.17 -21.72 15.06
N VAL A 384 1.98 -22.80 15.82
CA VAL A 384 0.73 -23.58 15.83
C VAL A 384 0.04 -23.37 17.16
N THR A 385 -1.22 -22.93 17.10
CA THR A 385 -2.06 -22.76 18.30
C THR A 385 -2.99 -23.96 18.43
N ASP A 386 -2.89 -24.67 19.56
CA ASP A 386 -3.80 -25.75 19.95
C ASP A 386 -4.36 -25.45 21.35
N GLY A 387 -5.62 -25.00 21.41
CA GLY A 387 -6.20 -24.41 22.61
C GLY A 387 -5.39 -23.21 23.09
N ASP A 388 -4.91 -23.27 24.34
CA ASP A 388 -4.05 -22.24 24.95
C ASP A 388 -2.55 -22.47 24.72
N THR A 389 -2.18 -23.57 24.04
CA THR A 389 -0.78 -23.93 23.83
C THR A 389 -0.28 -23.43 22.48
N LYS A 390 0.87 -22.75 22.50
CA LYS A 390 1.60 -22.35 21.30
C LYS A 390 2.84 -23.21 21.14
N THR A 391 2.94 -23.90 20.00
CA THR A 391 4.12 -24.69 19.63
C THR A 391 4.68 -24.22 18.30
N THR A 392 5.88 -24.67 17.96
CA THR A 392 6.49 -24.39 16.67
C THR A 392 6.58 -25.68 15.86
N VAL A 393 6.19 -25.62 14.59
CA VAL A 393 6.27 -26.74 13.64
C VAL A 393 7.06 -26.30 12.42
N GLU A 394 8.05 -27.10 12.04
CA GLU A 394 8.82 -26.90 10.82
C GLU A 394 8.27 -27.78 9.70
N LYS A 395 8.17 -27.22 8.49
CA LYS A 395 7.74 -27.94 7.29
C LYS A 395 8.73 -27.67 6.16
N PRO A 396 9.35 -28.71 5.56
CA PRO A 396 10.16 -28.52 4.36
C PRO A 396 9.26 -28.13 3.17
N PHE A 397 9.80 -27.46 2.17
CA PHE A 397 9.08 -27.13 0.94
C PHE A 397 9.96 -27.20 -0.30
N ASP A 398 9.36 -27.49 -1.45
CA ASP A 398 9.97 -27.31 -2.77
C ASP A 398 9.45 -26.04 -3.45
N MET A 399 8.17 -25.72 -3.20
CA MET A 399 7.51 -24.48 -3.61
C MET A 399 6.72 -23.91 -2.45
N MET A 400 6.78 -22.59 -2.28
CA MET A 400 6.01 -21.88 -1.26
C MET A 400 5.39 -20.60 -1.83
N HIS A 401 4.07 -20.49 -1.77
CA HIS A 401 3.35 -19.25 -2.06
C HIS A 401 2.88 -18.59 -0.76
N VAL A 402 3.44 -17.42 -0.47
CA VAL A 402 3.24 -16.73 0.80
C VAL A 402 2.24 -15.58 0.66
N CYS A 403 1.22 -15.54 1.51
CA CYS A 403 0.48 -14.31 1.80
C CYS A 403 1.08 -13.67 3.05
N PRO A 404 1.66 -12.47 2.98
CA PRO A 404 2.23 -11.83 4.15
C PRO A 404 1.13 -11.27 5.06
N PRO A 405 1.38 -11.14 6.37
CA PRO A 405 0.57 -10.31 7.26
C PRO A 405 0.37 -8.90 6.68
N GLN A 406 -0.79 -8.30 6.92
CA GLN A 406 -1.14 -7.00 6.36
C GLN A 406 -1.59 -6.06 7.47
N THR A 407 -1.18 -4.79 7.38
CA THR A 407 -1.46 -3.79 8.42
C THR A 407 -1.81 -2.44 7.81
N GLY A 408 -2.29 -1.50 8.62
CA GLY A 408 -2.40 -0.10 8.22
C GLY A 408 -1.05 0.48 7.79
N LEU A 409 -1.07 1.49 6.92
CA LEU A 409 0.15 2.20 6.52
C LEU A 409 0.67 3.05 7.69
N ASP A 410 1.99 3.16 7.81
CA ASP A 410 2.61 3.74 9.01
C ASP A 410 2.22 5.22 9.21
N PHE A 411 2.08 6.00 8.12
CA PHE A 411 1.60 7.39 8.20
C PHE A 411 0.12 7.51 8.61
N ILE A 412 -0.69 6.47 8.40
CA ILE A 412 -2.09 6.42 8.89
C ILE A 412 -2.08 6.10 10.38
N LYS A 413 -1.32 5.07 10.80
CA LYS A 413 -1.18 4.68 12.21
C LYS A 413 -0.73 5.83 13.11
N ALA A 414 0.14 6.70 12.60
CA ALA A 414 0.65 7.87 13.30
C ALA A 414 -0.28 9.10 13.20
N SER A 415 -1.43 9.01 12.52
CA SER A 415 -2.33 10.12 12.26
C SER A 415 -3.51 10.18 13.25
N PRO A 416 -4.13 11.35 13.44
CA PRO A 416 -5.37 11.47 14.22
C PRO A 416 -6.59 10.79 13.58
N LEU A 417 -6.46 10.26 12.35
CA LEU A 417 -7.55 9.59 11.64
C LEU A 417 -7.62 8.08 11.95
N ALA A 418 -6.66 7.53 12.69
CA ALA A 418 -6.58 6.10 12.95
C ALA A 418 -7.35 5.68 14.20
N ASP A 419 -7.96 4.50 14.13
CA ASP A 419 -8.41 3.76 15.30
C ASP A 419 -7.24 3.12 16.05
N ALA A 420 -7.53 2.47 17.18
CA ALA A 420 -6.52 1.82 18.01
C ALA A 420 -5.76 0.68 17.30
N ALA A 421 -6.32 0.13 16.21
CA ALA A 421 -5.67 -0.92 15.41
C ALA A 421 -4.89 -0.35 14.21
N GLY A 422 -4.89 0.98 14.03
CA GLY A 422 -4.10 1.65 13.02
C GLY A 422 -4.77 1.78 11.64
N TRP A 423 -6.10 1.68 11.58
CA TRP A 423 -6.90 1.84 10.36
C TRP A 423 -7.70 3.14 10.42
N VAL A 424 -8.09 3.71 9.27
CA VAL A 424 -8.93 4.92 9.26
C VAL A 424 -10.27 4.63 9.96
N ASP A 425 -10.61 5.42 10.99
CA ASP A 425 -11.75 5.18 11.87
C ASP A 425 -13.06 5.74 11.31
N VAL A 426 -13.83 4.90 10.63
CA VAL A 426 -15.06 5.32 9.95
C VAL A 426 -16.29 4.63 10.51
N ASP A 427 -17.44 5.31 10.40
CA ASP A 427 -18.72 4.64 10.50
C ASP A 427 -18.85 3.61 9.36
N GLN A 428 -19.29 2.41 9.71
CA GLN A 428 -19.31 1.28 8.78
C GLN A 428 -20.36 1.42 7.67
N HIS A 429 -21.34 2.30 7.82
CA HIS A 429 -22.43 2.49 6.86
C HIS A 429 -22.24 3.75 6.02
N SER A 430 -22.02 4.91 6.65
CA SER A 430 -21.84 6.17 5.93
C SER A 430 -20.44 6.32 5.34
N LEU A 431 -19.46 5.58 5.87
CA LEU A 431 -18.03 5.69 5.56
C LEU A 431 -17.41 7.04 5.93
N GLN A 432 -18.15 7.85 6.70
CA GLN A 432 -17.68 9.09 7.31
C GLN A 432 -16.77 8.77 8.50
N HIS A 433 -15.73 9.57 8.71
CA HIS A 433 -14.88 9.45 9.89
C HIS A 433 -15.70 9.71 11.16
N LYS A 434 -15.49 8.93 12.22
CA LYS A 434 -16.31 9.02 13.44
C LYS A 434 -16.13 10.33 14.20
N THR A 435 -14.97 10.97 14.08
CA THR A 435 -14.63 12.22 14.78
C THR A 435 -14.71 13.46 13.88
N TYR A 436 -14.46 13.34 12.58
CA TYR A 436 -14.25 14.49 11.68
C TYR A 436 -15.28 14.46 10.56
N ALA A 437 -16.29 15.34 10.63
CA ALA A 437 -17.49 15.26 9.80
C ALA A 437 -17.23 15.43 8.29
N ASN A 438 -16.18 16.17 7.91
CA ASN A 438 -15.78 16.38 6.51
C ASN A 438 -14.67 15.42 6.05
N VAL A 439 -14.42 14.33 6.78
CA VAL A 439 -13.46 13.29 6.41
C VAL A 439 -14.22 11.98 6.15
N PHE A 440 -13.86 11.30 5.06
CA PHE A 440 -14.38 9.99 4.68
C PHE A 440 -13.24 9.02 4.42
N GLY A 441 -13.50 7.73 4.60
CA GLY A 441 -12.53 6.67 4.29
C GLY A 441 -13.15 5.54 3.49
N LEU A 442 -12.39 4.93 2.57
CA LEU A 442 -12.81 3.69 1.91
C LEU A 442 -11.67 2.75 1.52
N GLY A 443 -12.07 1.50 1.29
CA GLY A 443 -11.21 0.43 0.82
C GLY A 443 -10.39 -0.21 1.93
N ASP A 444 -9.24 -0.76 1.54
CA ASP A 444 -8.44 -1.63 2.41
C ASP A 444 -7.90 -0.92 3.66
N GLY A 445 -7.78 0.41 3.63
CA GLY A 445 -7.22 1.22 4.72
C GLY A 445 -8.18 1.55 5.86
N CYS A 446 -9.45 1.18 5.77
CA CYS A 446 -10.48 1.50 6.76
C CYS A 446 -10.77 0.34 7.71
N ASN A 447 -11.37 0.65 8.86
CA ASN A 447 -11.76 -0.34 9.87
C ASN A 447 -13.13 -0.99 9.65
N THR A 448 -13.73 -0.81 8.47
CA THR A 448 -15.01 -1.42 8.14
C THR A 448 -14.92 -2.96 8.20
N PRO A 449 -15.87 -3.66 8.86
CA PRO A 449 -15.79 -5.10 9.11
C PRO A 449 -16.26 -5.95 7.91
N ASN A 450 -15.89 -5.55 6.69
CA ASN A 450 -16.19 -6.27 5.45
C ASN A 450 -14.93 -6.88 4.83
N ALA A 451 -15.12 -7.73 3.81
CA ALA A 451 -14.00 -8.24 3.03
C ALA A 451 -13.33 -7.11 2.22
N LYS A 452 -12.04 -6.87 2.48
CA LYS A 452 -11.17 -5.91 1.78
C LYS A 452 -10.93 -6.34 0.33
N THR A 453 -11.78 -5.88 -0.60
CA THR A 453 -11.80 -6.30 -2.01
C THR A 453 -12.11 -5.14 -2.94
N ALA A 454 -11.66 -5.20 -4.19
CA ALA A 454 -12.02 -4.21 -5.21
C ALA A 454 -13.55 -4.17 -5.48
N ALA A 455 -14.25 -5.28 -5.26
CA ALA A 455 -15.71 -5.33 -5.37
C ALA A 455 -16.40 -4.55 -4.25
N ALA A 456 -15.87 -4.60 -3.03
CA ALA A 456 -16.31 -3.74 -1.93
C ALA A 456 -16.06 -2.27 -2.26
N VAL A 457 -14.84 -1.92 -2.70
CA VAL A 457 -14.48 -0.56 -3.10
C VAL A 457 -15.44 -0.01 -4.17
N ARG A 458 -15.85 -0.85 -5.13
CA ARG A 458 -16.81 -0.49 -6.17
C ARG A 458 -18.18 -0.05 -5.63
N LYS A 459 -18.61 -0.58 -4.48
CA LYS A 459 -19.84 -0.18 -3.76
C LYS A 459 -19.61 0.96 -2.78
N GLN A 460 -18.44 1.01 -2.16
CA GLN A 460 -18.06 2.07 -1.23
C GLN A 460 -17.87 3.43 -1.92
N ALA A 461 -17.25 3.46 -3.10
CA ALA A 461 -16.95 4.73 -3.79
C ALA A 461 -18.20 5.57 -4.12
N PRO A 462 -19.32 5.00 -4.61
CA PRO A 462 -20.57 5.75 -4.76
C PRO A 462 -21.17 6.24 -3.45
N VAL A 463 -21.10 5.44 -2.36
CA VAL A 463 -21.57 5.85 -1.03
C VAL A 463 -20.76 7.06 -0.54
N VAL A 464 -19.42 6.98 -0.58
CA VAL A 464 -18.55 8.09 -0.20
C VAL A 464 -18.78 9.32 -1.06
N ALA A 465 -18.87 9.17 -2.39
CA ALA A 465 -19.11 10.32 -3.27
C ALA A 465 -20.44 11.02 -2.98
N VAL A 466 -21.52 10.28 -2.73
CA VAL A 466 -22.82 10.87 -2.37
C VAL A 466 -22.74 11.58 -1.02
N ASN A 467 -22.16 10.94 -0.01
CA ASN A 467 -22.10 11.50 1.34
C ASN A 467 -21.13 12.70 1.43
N ALA A 468 -20.00 12.64 0.73
CA ALA A 468 -19.06 13.77 0.63
C ALA A 468 -19.74 15.00 0.03
N LEU A 469 -20.54 14.83 -1.03
CA LEU A 469 -21.27 15.94 -1.63
C LEU A 469 -22.41 16.45 -0.74
N ALA A 470 -23.07 15.56 0.01
CA ALA A 470 -24.07 15.97 1.00
C ALA A 470 -23.45 16.84 2.10
N VAL A 471 -22.31 16.41 2.67
CA VAL A 471 -21.58 17.17 3.69
C VAL A 471 -21.07 18.51 3.14
N MET A 472 -20.57 18.53 1.90
CA MET A 472 -20.17 19.76 1.23
C MET A 472 -21.32 20.77 1.09
N ASP A 473 -22.56 20.28 0.99
CA ASP A 473 -23.78 21.09 0.95
C ASP A 473 -24.35 21.41 2.35
N GLY A 474 -23.62 21.09 3.43
CA GLY A 474 -24.07 21.26 4.81
C GLY A 474 -25.18 20.30 5.25
N LYS A 475 -25.29 19.13 4.61
CA LYS A 475 -26.30 18.10 4.90
C LYS A 475 -25.66 16.86 5.50
N GLU A 476 -26.47 16.10 6.24
CA GLU A 476 -26.07 14.79 6.77
C GLU A 476 -25.86 13.75 5.66
N PRO A 477 -25.01 12.73 5.89
CA PRO A 477 -24.89 11.57 5.00
C PRO A 477 -26.24 10.90 4.69
N VAL A 478 -26.46 10.57 3.42
CA VAL A 478 -27.74 10.04 2.90
C VAL A 478 -27.62 8.71 2.15
N ALA A 479 -26.40 8.18 2.01
CA ALA A 479 -26.11 6.90 1.41
C ALA A 479 -25.51 5.95 2.44
N SER A 480 -25.87 4.67 2.34
CA SER A 480 -25.43 3.61 3.26
C SER A 480 -24.72 2.48 2.51
N TYR A 481 -23.67 1.96 3.13
CA TYR A 481 -22.96 0.76 2.74
C TYR A 481 -23.38 -0.42 3.63
N ASP A 482 -23.72 -1.53 2.98
CA ASP A 482 -24.25 -2.77 3.58
C ASP A 482 -23.16 -3.82 3.90
N GLY A 483 -21.89 -3.46 3.68
CA GLY A 483 -20.77 -4.38 3.85
C GLY A 483 -20.50 -5.28 2.64
N TYR A 484 -21.14 -5.04 1.49
CA TYR A 484 -20.97 -5.86 0.29
C TYR A 484 -19.49 -6.08 -0.07
N GLY A 485 -19.08 -7.33 -0.16
CA GLY A 485 -17.84 -7.77 -0.76
C GLY A 485 -18.08 -8.92 -1.73
N SER A 486 -17.14 -9.09 -2.66
CA SER A 486 -17.13 -10.26 -3.55
C SER A 486 -15.75 -10.85 -3.65
N CYS A 487 -15.69 -12.18 -3.58
CA CYS A 487 -14.49 -12.98 -3.74
C CYS A 487 -14.72 -14.04 -4.83
N PRO A 488 -14.34 -13.77 -6.10
CA PRO A 488 -14.36 -14.78 -7.14
C PRO A 488 -13.23 -15.79 -6.90
N LEU A 489 -13.56 -16.92 -6.28
CA LEU A 489 -12.65 -18.01 -5.93
C LEU A 489 -12.42 -18.88 -7.17
N THR A 490 -11.29 -18.67 -7.84
CA THR A 490 -10.82 -19.50 -8.95
C THR A 490 -10.35 -20.85 -8.42
N VAL A 491 -11.26 -21.82 -8.47
CA VAL A 491 -11.06 -23.19 -7.97
C VAL A 491 -10.44 -24.12 -9.02
N GLU A 492 -10.55 -23.78 -10.30
CA GLU A 492 -9.82 -24.42 -11.41
C GLU A 492 -9.73 -23.45 -12.59
N ARG A 493 -8.88 -23.74 -13.58
CA ARG A 493 -8.88 -22.97 -14.83
C ARG A 493 -10.19 -23.21 -15.57
N GLY A 494 -11.04 -22.19 -15.62
CA GLY A 494 -12.33 -22.23 -16.29
C GLY A 494 -13.55 -22.25 -15.37
N LYS A 495 -13.40 -22.37 -14.04
CA LYS A 495 -14.54 -22.28 -13.11
C LYS A 495 -14.23 -21.45 -11.86
N ILE A 496 -15.27 -20.79 -11.36
CA ILE A 496 -15.21 -19.94 -10.18
C ILE A 496 -16.40 -20.22 -9.26
N VAL A 497 -16.13 -20.32 -7.96
CA VAL A 497 -17.14 -20.12 -6.90
C VAL A 497 -17.20 -18.61 -6.64
N LEU A 498 -18.30 -17.96 -7.01
CA LEU A 498 -18.44 -16.50 -6.91
C LEU A 498 -19.07 -16.17 -5.55
N ALA A 499 -18.23 -15.98 -4.53
CA ALA A 499 -18.72 -15.61 -3.22
C ALA A 499 -19.09 -14.12 -3.18
N GLU A 500 -20.33 -13.82 -2.84
CA GLU A 500 -20.84 -12.45 -2.62
C GLU A 500 -21.61 -12.38 -1.31
N PHE A 501 -21.28 -11.39 -0.48
CA PHE A 501 -21.80 -11.29 0.87
C PHE A 501 -21.67 -9.87 1.46
N GLY A 502 -22.55 -9.52 2.40
CA GLY A 502 -22.52 -8.27 3.16
C GLY A 502 -21.98 -8.45 4.58
N TYR A 503 -22.26 -7.46 5.44
CA TYR A 503 -21.94 -7.57 6.87
C TYR A 503 -22.58 -8.82 7.51
N GLY A 504 -21.86 -9.41 8.47
CA GLY A 504 -22.27 -10.64 9.15
C GLY A 504 -22.31 -11.90 8.28
N GLY A 505 -21.74 -11.85 7.07
CA GLY A 505 -21.73 -13.00 6.15
C GLY A 505 -23.05 -13.22 5.39
N LYS A 506 -23.97 -12.25 5.42
CA LYS A 506 -25.24 -12.30 4.68
C LYS A 506 -24.97 -12.50 3.19
N ILE A 507 -25.56 -13.53 2.57
CA ILE A 507 -25.39 -13.80 1.14
C ILE A 507 -26.06 -12.72 0.28
N MET A 508 -25.32 -12.19 -0.70
CA MET A 508 -25.77 -11.05 -1.53
C MET A 508 -25.37 -11.23 -3.02
N PRO A 509 -25.97 -12.19 -3.74
CA PRO A 509 -25.65 -12.42 -5.15
C PRO A 509 -26.07 -11.23 -6.01
N SER A 510 -25.20 -10.77 -6.89
CA SER A 510 -25.49 -9.65 -7.81
C SER A 510 -26.35 -10.06 -9.00
N LEU A 511 -26.37 -11.35 -9.34
CA LEU A 511 -27.12 -11.91 -10.47
C LEU A 511 -28.11 -12.97 -9.97
N PRO A 512 -29.25 -13.16 -10.66
CA PRO A 512 -30.17 -14.24 -10.34
C PRO A 512 -29.48 -15.61 -10.41
N THR A 513 -29.83 -16.52 -9.49
CA THR A 513 -29.20 -17.85 -9.38
C THR A 513 -29.36 -18.73 -10.62
N TRP A 514 -30.43 -18.54 -11.40
CA TRP A 514 -30.63 -19.22 -12.68
C TRP A 514 -29.63 -18.78 -13.76
N MET A 515 -29.05 -17.59 -13.62
CA MET A 515 -28.01 -17.06 -14.51
C MET A 515 -26.61 -17.43 -13.98
N LEU A 516 -26.39 -17.24 -12.68
CA LEU A 516 -25.12 -17.51 -12.02
C LEU A 516 -25.37 -17.87 -10.54
N ASP A 517 -25.33 -19.18 -10.25
CA ASP A 517 -25.32 -19.68 -8.87
C ASP A 517 -23.90 -19.59 -8.30
N GLY A 518 -23.64 -18.53 -7.53
CA GLY A 518 -22.32 -18.23 -6.96
C GLY A 518 -21.82 -19.23 -5.92
N MET A 519 -22.72 -20.05 -5.35
CA MET A 519 -22.35 -21.10 -4.40
C MET A 519 -21.76 -22.34 -5.08
N LYS A 520 -21.81 -22.41 -6.42
CA LYS A 520 -21.27 -23.52 -7.22
C LYS A 520 -20.13 -23.05 -8.11
N PRO A 521 -19.21 -23.96 -8.50
CA PRO A 521 -18.19 -23.65 -9.48
C PRO A 521 -18.82 -23.47 -10.87
N THR A 522 -18.79 -22.26 -11.42
CA THR A 522 -19.41 -21.97 -12.73
C THR A 522 -18.40 -21.41 -13.76
N ARG A 523 -18.60 -21.77 -15.03
CA ARG A 523 -17.88 -21.18 -16.18
C ARG A 523 -18.30 -19.73 -16.45
N ALA A 524 -19.56 -19.41 -16.15
CA ALA A 524 -20.08 -18.06 -16.27
C ALA A 524 -19.32 -17.08 -15.35
N ALA A 525 -19.09 -17.46 -14.09
CA ALA A 525 -18.28 -16.66 -13.17
C ALA A 525 -16.81 -16.55 -13.62
N TRP A 526 -16.24 -17.61 -14.22
CA TRP A 526 -14.92 -17.55 -14.83
C TRP A 526 -14.85 -16.52 -15.97
N PHE A 527 -15.80 -16.58 -16.91
CA PHE A 527 -15.89 -15.60 -18.00
C PHE A 527 -16.05 -14.17 -17.47
N LEU A 528 -16.91 -13.98 -16.46
CA LEU A 528 -17.07 -12.70 -15.77
C LEU A 528 -15.71 -12.18 -15.25
N LYS A 529 -14.96 -13.01 -14.49
CA LYS A 529 -13.66 -12.61 -13.92
C LYS A 529 -12.59 -12.36 -14.99
N GLU A 530 -12.42 -13.27 -15.93
CA GLU A 530 -11.34 -13.22 -16.92
C GLU A 530 -11.58 -12.13 -17.97
N ARG A 531 -12.82 -11.96 -18.44
CA ARG A 531 -13.12 -11.12 -19.62
C ARG A 531 -13.84 -9.82 -19.29
N MET A 532 -14.75 -9.82 -18.31
CA MET A 532 -15.64 -8.69 -18.07
C MET A 532 -15.16 -7.78 -16.92
N LEU A 533 -14.60 -8.32 -15.84
CA LEU A 533 -14.16 -7.50 -14.71
C LEU A 533 -13.04 -6.50 -15.06
N PRO A 534 -12.02 -6.83 -15.89
CA PRO A 534 -11.01 -5.85 -16.28
C PRO A 534 -11.57 -4.61 -17.01
N PRO A 535 -12.41 -4.72 -18.06
CA PRO A 535 -13.01 -3.53 -18.67
C PRO A 535 -14.01 -2.84 -17.71
N ILE A 536 -14.77 -3.58 -16.90
CA ILE A 536 -15.65 -2.96 -15.88
C ILE A 536 -14.82 -2.11 -14.90
N TYR A 537 -13.61 -2.53 -14.55
CA TYR A 537 -12.71 -1.77 -13.69
C TYR A 537 -12.18 -0.51 -14.39
N TRP A 538 -11.52 -0.66 -15.54
CA TRP A 538 -10.83 0.45 -16.21
C TRP A 538 -11.76 1.44 -16.92
N GLN A 539 -12.78 0.93 -17.61
CA GLN A 539 -13.67 1.72 -18.46
C GLN A 539 -15.02 2.01 -17.78
N GLY A 540 -15.39 1.20 -16.80
CA GLY A 540 -16.60 1.41 -16.01
C GLY A 540 -16.33 2.25 -14.77
N MET A 541 -15.76 1.61 -13.75
CA MET A 541 -15.57 2.14 -12.39
C MET A 541 -14.79 3.46 -12.39
N PHE A 542 -13.69 3.57 -13.14
CA PHE A 542 -12.88 4.80 -13.21
C PHE A 542 -13.46 5.90 -14.12
N ARG A 543 -14.58 5.62 -14.78
CA ARG A 543 -15.33 6.59 -15.59
C ARG A 543 -16.70 6.90 -14.98
N GLY A 544 -16.91 6.56 -13.70
CA GLY A 544 -18.15 6.86 -12.98
C GLY A 544 -19.34 5.97 -13.36
N HIS A 545 -19.13 4.88 -14.09
CA HIS A 545 -20.20 3.94 -14.42
C HIS A 545 -20.48 2.98 -13.25
N GLU A 546 -21.63 3.16 -12.61
CA GLU A 546 -22.01 2.49 -11.36
C GLU A 546 -23.00 1.33 -11.61
N TYR A 547 -22.78 0.53 -12.65
CA TYR A 547 -23.66 -0.59 -13.01
C TYR A 547 -23.80 -1.58 -11.83
N LEU A 548 -25.00 -1.86 -11.32
CA LEU A 548 -25.16 -2.71 -10.14
C LEU A 548 -24.35 -2.21 -8.91
N ALA A 549 -24.00 -0.93 -8.83
CA ALA A 549 -23.23 -0.34 -7.75
C ALA A 549 -23.81 0.98 -7.23
N GLN A 550 -25.08 1.25 -7.54
CA GLN A 550 -25.77 2.40 -6.95
C GLN A 550 -25.83 2.25 -5.43
N PRO A 551 -25.61 3.34 -4.68
CA PRO A 551 -25.68 3.32 -3.24
C PRO A 551 -27.14 3.21 -2.78
N ASP A 552 -27.35 2.52 -1.65
CA ASP A 552 -28.65 2.50 -0.99
C ASP A 552 -28.86 3.84 -0.29
N MET A 553 -29.90 4.56 -0.70
CA MET A 553 -30.24 5.87 -0.16
C MET A 553 -31.10 5.71 1.09
N THR A 554 -30.83 6.48 2.15
CA THR A 554 -31.58 6.44 3.42
C THR A 554 -32.99 7.05 3.30
N PHE A 555 -33.27 7.77 2.21
CA PHE A 555 -34.60 8.29 1.87
C PHE A 555 -35.08 7.69 0.54
N LYS A 556 -36.36 7.29 0.48
CA LYS A 556 -36.98 6.83 -0.78
C LYS A 556 -37.14 8.01 -1.74
N LYS A 557 -36.70 7.86 -3.00
CA LYS A 557 -37.12 8.74 -4.09
C LYS A 557 -38.64 8.72 -4.18
N ILE A 558 -39.29 9.88 -4.01
CA ILE A 558 -40.64 10.08 -4.50
C ILE A 558 -40.52 10.08 -6.02
N ALA A 559 -41.21 9.17 -6.71
CA ALA A 559 -41.23 9.16 -8.17
C ALA A 559 -41.76 10.53 -8.64
N ALA A 560 -41.10 11.13 -9.63
CA ALA A 560 -41.69 12.29 -10.29
C ALA A 560 -43.00 11.84 -10.96
N GLU A 561 -44.09 12.56 -10.70
CA GLU A 561 -45.39 12.36 -11.35
C GLU A 561 -45.31 12.53 -12.88
#